data_AF-A0A5J6RDX0-F1
#
_entry.id   AF-A0A5J6RDX0-F1
#
_cell.length_a   1.000
_cell.length_b   1.000
_cell.length_c   1.000
_cell.angle_alpha   90.00
_cell.angle_beta   90.00
_cell.angle_gamma   90.00
#
_symmetry.space_group_name_H-M   'P 1'
#
loop_
_entity.id
_entity.type
_entity.pdbx_description
1 polymer ?
#
loop_
_entity_poly.entity_id
_entity_poly.type
_entity_poly.pdbx_seq_one_letter_code
_entity_poly.pdbx_strand_id
1 'polypeptide(L)'
;MNKLINLYPNEVEKLIDKNIIMIDVRRESEFYSTGIIKNSIPLTFFDDFGNYDIENWMNEFQKYVKSKDQEFVLICAHANRTRSIGNFLIDQGYTNVSHLYGGIAYWLDEGKETLAYKKS
;
A
#
# COMPACT_ATOMS: atom_id res chain seq x y z
N MET A 1 15.35 15.33 6.07
CA MET A 1 14.85 13.95 6.26
C MET A 1 13.50 13.87 5.58
N ASN A 2 13.32 12.95 4.65
CA ASN A 2 11.99 12.68 4.10
C ASN A 2 11.13 12.07 5.20
N LYS A 3 9.83 12.36 5.19
CA LYS A 3 8.88 11.84 6.17
C LYS A 3 7.77 11.11 5.44
N LEU A 4 7.26 10.05 6.06
CA LEU A 4 6.12 9.34 5.55
C LEU A 4 4.89 10.26 5.51
N ILE A 5 4.29 10.42 4.33
CA ILE A 5 3.15 11.29 4.10
C ILE A 5 1.86 10.53 4.43
N ASN A 6 1.00 11.12 5.28
CA ASN A 6 -0.31 10.57 5.58
C ASN A 6 -1.30 11.09 4.54
N LEU A 7 -1.95 10.20 3.81
CA LEU A 7 -3.04 10.54 2.89
C LEU A 7 -4.35 9.99 3.42
N TYR A 8 -5.37 10.84 3.52
CA TYR A 8 -6.72 10.44 3.95
C TYR A 8 -7.50 9.81 2.77
N PRO A 9 -8.59 9.07 3.04
CA PRO A 9 -9.37 8.41 1.99
C PRO A 9 -9.77 9.31 0.81
N ASN A 10 -10.23 10.53 1.07
CA ASN A 10 -10.59 11.50 0.02
C ASN A 10 -9.39 11.97 -0.84
N GLU A 11 -8.17 11.89 -0.32
CA GLU A 11 -6.96 12.22 -1.08
C GLU A 11 -6.55 11.03 -1.94
N VAL A 12 -6.54 9.81 -1.36
CA VAL A 12 -6.21 8.57 -2.07
C VAL A 12 -7.20 8.29 -3.20
N GLU A 13 -8.49 8.56 -3.00
CA GLU A 13 -9.51 8.41 -4.05
C GLU A 13 -9.19 9.23 -5.30
N LYS A 14 -8.70 10.47 -5.14
CA LYS A 14 -8.28 11.32 -6.28
C LYS A 14 -7.06 10.78 -7.00
N LEU A 15 -6.27 9.92 -6.35
CA LEU A 15 -5.09 9.30 -6.96
C LEU A 15 -5.46 8.13 -7.87
N ILE A 16 -6.64 7.53 -7.70
CA ILE A 16 -7.17 6.48 -8.59
C ILE A 16 -7.26 7.02 -10.02
N ASP A 17 -7.84 8.21 -10.20
CA ASP A 17 -8.00 8.84 -11.51
C ASP A 17 -6.69 9.33 -12.12
N LYS A 18 -5.68 9.60 -11.27
CA LYS A 18 -4.33 9.98 -11.69
C LYS A 18 -3.44 8.77 -12.02
N ASN A 19 -3.95 7.55 -11.82
CA ASN A 19 -3.21 6.31 -12.04
C ASN A 19 -1.88 6.25 -11.28
N ILE A 20 -1.84 6.81 -10.06
CA ILE A 20 -0.69 6.70 -9.17
C ILE A 20 -0.57 5.26 -8.67
N ILE A 21 0.66 4.78 -8.52
CA ILE A 21 0.94 3.44 -8.01
C ILE A 21 0.50 3.33 -6.56
N MET A 22 -0.39 2.39 -6.29
CA MET A 22 -0.83 2.04 -4.94
C MET A 22 -0.47 0.59 -4.67
N ILE A 23 0.29 0.35 -3.60
CA ILE A 23 0.76 -0.98 -3.20
C ILE A 23 0.02 -1.39 -1.94
N ASP A 24 -0.79 -2.45 -2.03
CA ASP A 24 -1.50 -3.01 -0.89
C ASP A 24 -0.67 -4.14 -0.27
N VAL A 25 -0.14 -3.90 0.92
CA VAL A 25 0.78 -4.80 1.63
C VAL A 25 0.08 -5.72 2.63
N ARG A 26 -1.26 -5.79 2.58
CA ARG A 26 -2.03 -6.71 3.43
C ARG A 26 -1.80 -8.17 3.04
N ARG A 27 -2.32 -9.07 3.86
CA ARG A 27 -2.33 -10.51 3.61
C ARG A 27 -3.36 -10.85 2.56
N GLU A 28 -3.15 -11.98 1.89
CA GLU A 28 -4.06 -12.47 0.85
C GLU A 28 -5.47 -12.72 1.40
N SER A 29 -5.56 -13.27 2.61
CA SER A 29 -6.82 -13.48 3.34
C SER A 29 -7.63 -12.18 3.53
N GLU A 30 -6.95 -11.05 3.76
CA GLU A 30 -7.58 -9.74 3.91
C GLU A 30 -8.13 -9.22 2.56
N PHE A 31 -7.43 -9.48 1.45
CA PHE A 31 -7.90 -9.13 0.10
C PHE A 31 -9.19 -9.86 -0.26
N TYR A 32 -9.28 -11.16 0.04
CA TYR A 32 -10.52 -11.91 -0.22
C TYR A 32 -11.69 -11.44 0.65
N SER A 33 -11.43 -11.07 1.90
CA SER A 33 -12.47 -10.65 2.85
C SER A 33 -13.05 -9.27 2.53
N THR A 34 -12.21 -8.30 2.17
CA THR A 34 -12.60 -6.89 2.07
C THR A 34 -12.45 -6.30 0.66
N GLY A 35 -11.90 -7.07 -0.27
CA GLY A 35 -11.48 -6.57 -1.57
C GLY A 35 -10.21 -5.73 -1.50
N ILE A 36 -9.92 -5.05 -2.61
CA ILE A 36 -8.79 -4.12 -2.77
C ILE A 36 -9.29 -2.78 -3.31
N ILE A 37 -8.58 -1.70 -3.03
CA ILE A 37 -8.88 -0.39 -3.62
C ILE A 37 -8.65 -0.49 -5.14
N LYS A 38 -9.51 0.14 -5.94
CA LYS A 38 -9.37 0.15 -7.41
C LYS A 38 -7.95 0.57 -7.82
N ASN A 39 -7.38 -0.17 -8.78
CA ASN A 39 -6.01 0.01 -9.30
C ASN A 39 -4.88 -0.23 -8.28
N SER A 40 -5.18 -0.65 -7.05
CA SER A 40 -4.13 -1.06 -6.11
C SER A 40 -3.54 -2.42 -6.50
N ILE A 41 -2.23 -2.54 -6.32
CA ILE A 41 -1.45 -3.74 -6.62
C ILE A 41 -1.30 -4.52 -5.31
N PRO A 42 -1.89 -5.72 -5.20
CA PRO A 42 -1.69 -6.58 -4.05
C PRO A 42 -0.24 -7.10 -4.06
N LEU A 43 0.53 -6.71 -3.05
CA LEU A 43 1.90 -7.14 -2.85
C LEU A 43 2.15 -7.38 -1.35
N THR A 44 1.70 -8.53 -0.89
CA THR A 44 1.80 -8.98 0.50
C THR A 44 3.23 -8.84 1.02
N PHE A 45 3.41 -8.13 2.14
CA PHE A 45 4.70 -8.04 2.82
C PHE A 45 4.87 -9.15 3.87
N PHE A 46 3.85 -9.33 4.71
CA PHE A 46 3.82 -10.38 5.74
C PHE A 46 2.78 -11.42 5.36
N ASP A 47 3.15 -12.70 5.38
CA ASP A 47 2.21 -13.80 5.22
C ASP A 47 1.27 -13.94 6.46
N ASP A 48 0.35 -14.91 6.41
CA ASP A 48 -0.59 -15.17 7.51
C ASP A 48 0.11 -15.61 8.81
N PHE A 49 1.32 -16.16 8.71
CA PHE A 49 2.16 -16.59 9.84
C PHE A 49 3.11 -15.49 10.33
N GLY A 50 3.17 -14.35 9.65
CA GLY A 50 4.04 -13.22 9.98
C GLY A 50 5.45 -13.31 9.39
N ASN A 51 5.74 -14.28 8.52
CA ASN A 51 7.01 -14.33 7.81
C ASN A 51 7.04 -13.27 6.69
N TYR A 52 8.23 -12.80 6.36
CA TYR A 52 8.47 -11.89 5.24
C TYR A 52 9.83 -12.20 4.60
N ASP A 53 9.91 -11.96 3.29
CA ASP A 53 11.16 -11.99 2.53
C ASP A 53 11.38 -10.60 1.94
N ILE A 54 12.29 -9.85 2.56
CA ILE A 54 12.53 -8.46 2.19
C ILE A 54 13.18 -8.33 0.82
N GLU A 55 14.05 -9.26 0.43
CA GLU A 55 14.77 -9.20 -0.85
C GLU A 55 13.80 -9.49 -1.99
N ASN A 56 13.03 -10.57 -1.88
CA ASN A 56 12.03 -10.92 -2.86
C ASN A 56 10.94 -9.82 -2.96
N TRP A 57 10.46 -9.30 -1.81
CA TRP A 57 9.48 -8.23 -1.81
C TRP A 57 10.00 -6.96 -2.49
N MET A 58 11.26 -6.57 -2.22
CA MET A 58 11.87 -5.41 -2.89
C MET A 58 12.04 -5.61 -4.40
N ASN A 59 12.38 -6.82 -4.84
CA ASN A 59 12.47 -7.15 -6.26
C ASN A 59 11.12 -6.99 -6.96
N GLU A 60 10.03 -7.47 -6.35
CA GLU A 60 8.67 -7.28 -6.88
C GLU A 60 8.22 -5.82 -6.82
N PHE A 61 8.47 -5.12 -5.70
CA PHE A 61 8.14 -3.71 -5.52
C PHE A 61 8.78 -2.83 -6.60
N GLN A 62 10.05 -3.06 -6.93
CA GLN A 62 10.79 -2.34 -7.98
C GLN A 62 10.30 -2.67 -9.40
N LYS A 63 9.45 -3.69 -9.58
CA LYS A 63 8.76 -3.88 -10.86
C LYS A 63 7.69 -2.81 -11.09
N TYR A 64 7.17 -2.18 -10.05
CA TYR A 64 6.14 -1.15 -10.14
C TYR A 64 6.68 0.27 -9.86
N VAL A 65 7.56 0.40 -8.88
CA VAL A 65 8.19 1.68 -8.50
C VAL A 65 9.62 1.70 -9.06
N LYS A 66 9.78 2.33 -10.23
CA LYS A 66 11.00 2.26 -11.06
C LYS A 66 12.10 3.23 -10.64
N SER A 67 11.75 4.31 -9.94
CA SER A 67 12.71 5.30 -9.47
C SER A 67 12.46 5.69 -8.01
N LYS A 68 13.47 6.24 -7.35
CA LYS A 68 13.41 6.65 -5.94
C LYS A 68 12.53 7.87 -5.69
N ASP A 69 12.33 8.69 -6.72
CA ASP A 69 11.50 9.89 -6.74
C ASP A 69 10.08 9.63 -7.28
N GLN A 70 9.77 8.42 -7.73
CA GLN A 70 8.41 8.08 -8.13
C GLN A 70 7.46 8.13 -6.93
N GLU A 71 6.32 8.77 -7.09
CA GLU A 71 5.26 8.80 -6.07
C GLU A 71 4.51 7.46 -6.04
N PHE A 72 4.27 6.96 -4.82
CA PHE A 72 3.44 5.79 -4.59
C PHE A 72 2.77 5.85 -3.21
N VAL A 73 1.69 5.08 -3.04
CA VAL A 73 0.95 4.98 -1.78
C VAL A 73 0.97 3.54 -1.26
N LEU A 74 1.30 3.36 0.00
CA LEU A 74 1.18 2.08 0.69
C LEU A 74 -0.20 1.96 1.37
N ILE A 75 -0.80 0.77 1.29
CA ILE A 75 -2.08 0.44 1.94
C ILE A 75 -1.89 -0.76 2.86
N CYS A 76 -2.39 -0.68 4.10
CA CYS A 76 -2.55 -1.86 4.96
C CYS A 76 -3.87 -1.81 5.75
N ALA A 77 -4.11 -2.75 6.67
CA ALA A 77 -5.36 -2.79 7.44
C ALA A 77 -5.63 -1.51 8.25
N HIS A 78 -4.66 -1.10 9.08
CA HIS A 78 -4.80 -0.03 10.08
C HIS A 78 -3.60 0.93 10.09
N ALA A 79 -2.94 1.11 8.94
CA ALA A 79 -1.72 1.92 8.77
C ALA A 79 -0.47 1.50 9.59
N ASN A 80 -0.52 0.47 10.43
CA ASN A 80 0.64 0.04 11.24
C ASN A 80 1.78 -0.55 10.38
N ARG A 81 1.47 -1.51 9.50
CA ARG A 81 2.47 -2.13 8.61
C ARG A 81 3.10 -1.13 7.64
N THR A 82 2.30 -0.21 7.09
CA THR A 82 2.78 0.80 6.14
C THR A 82 3.68 1.83 6.81
N ARG A 83 3.53 2.10 8.11
CA ARG A 83 4.49 2.96 8.84
C ARG A 83 5.87 2.34 8.88
N SER A 84 5.97 1.06 9.26
CA SER A 84 7.25 0.34 9.29
C SER A 84 7.87 0.23 7.90
N ILE A 85 7.09 -0.21 6.91
CA ILE A 85 7.57 -0.39 5.52
C ILE A 85 7.91 0.95 4.88
N GLY A 86 7.09 1.98 5.10
CA GLY A 86 7.29 3.32 4.55
C GLY A 86 8.57 3.97 5.08
N ASN A 87 8.83 3.87 6.39
CA ASN A 87 10.09 4.36 6.96
C ASN A 87 11.29 3.57 6.43
N PHE A 88 11.19 2.25 6.31
CA PHE A 88 12.22 1.44 5.68
C PHE A 88 12.52 1.91 4.25
N LEU A 89 11.50 2.16 3.42
CA LEU A 89 11.68 2.66 2.06
C LEU A 89 12.31 4.07 2.04
N ILE A 90 11.94 4.95 2.96
CA ILE A 90 12.59 6.26 3.12
C ILE A 90 14.08 6.10 3.43
N ASP A 91 14.44 5.17 4.33
CA ASP A 91 15.84 4.87 4.65
C ASP A 91 16.60 4.27 3.45
N GLN A 92 15.89 3.56 2.56
CA GLN A 92 16.41 3.11 1.27
C GLN A 92 16.48 4.23 0.20
N GLY A 93 16.17 5.48 0.55
CA GLY A 93 16.31 6.65 -0.30
C GLY A 93 15.08 7.01 -1.13
N TYR A 94 13.93 6.37 -0.93
CA TYR A 94 12.69 6.81 -1.60
C TYR A 94 12.22 8.15 -1.02
N THR A 95 11.83 9.10 -1.88
CA THR A 95 11.53 10.48 -1.46
C THR A 95 10.05 10.79 -1.37
N ASN A 96 9.23 10.13 -2.18
CA ASN A 96 7.78 10.38 -2.30
C ASN A 96 6.96 9.19 -1.77
N VAL A 97 7.15 8.89 -0.48
CA VAL A 97 6.53 7.76 0.20
C VAL A 97 5.29 8.22 0.97
N SER A 98 4.12 7.74 0.55
CA SER A 98 2.83 8.02 1.18
C SER A 98 2.19 6.74 1.69
N HIS A 99 1.27 6.84 2.65
CA HIS A 99 0.39 5.74 3.02
C HIS A 99 -1.03 6.19 3.31
N LEU A 100 -1.98 5.27 3.14
CA LEU A 100 -3.36 5.49 3.52
C LEU A 100 -3.48 5.58 5.05
N TYR A 101 -3.88 6.76 5.53
CA TYR A 101 -4.20 7.00 6.92
C TYR A 101 -5.37 6.12 7.36
N GLY A 102 -5.26 5.52 8.54
CA GLY A 102 -6.26 4.58 9.06
C GLY A 102 -6.36 3.25 8.32
N GLY A 103 -5.65 3.08 7.20
CA GLY A 103 -5.67 1.87 6.38
C GLY A 103 -7.02 1.61 5.72
N ILE A 104 -7.19 0.40 5.16
CA ILE A 104 -8.43 0.03 4.50
C ILE A 104 -9.62 -0.03 5.46
N ALA A 105 -9.39 -0.23 6.76
CA ALA A 105 -10.45 -0.16 7.75
C ALA A 105 -11.11 1.22 7.75
N TYR A 106 -10.31 2.30 7.74
CA TYR A 106 -10.86 3.65 7.70
C TYR A 106 -11.41 4.04 6.33
N TRP A 107 -10.84 3.50 5.24
CA TRP A 107 -11.42 3.62 3.90
C TRP A 107 -12.87 3.10 3.84
N LEU A 108 -13.10 1.91 4.41
CA LEU A 108 -14.42 1.29 4.45
C LEU A 108 -15.39 2.03 5.41
N ASP A 109 -14.88 2.53 6.54
CA ASP A 109 -15.66 3.34 7.49
C ASP A 109 -16.18 4.64 6.85
N GLU A 110 -15.38 5.26 5.97
CA GLU A 110 -15.77 6.42 5.16
C GLU A 110 -16.69 6.06 3.97
N GLY A 111 -17.16 4.81 3.88
CA GLY A 111 -18.11 4.34 2.86
C GLY A 111 -17.52 4.25 1.45
N LYS A 112 -16.19 4.18 1.32
CA LYS A 112 -15.51 4.11 0.03
C LYS A 112 -15.51 2.70 -0.54
N GLU A 113 -15.57 2.59 -1.87
CA GLU A 113 -15.71 1.32 -2.56
C GLU A 113 -14.40 0.51 -2.61
N THR A 114 -14.55 -0.82 -2.62
CA THR A 114 -13.48 -1.77 -2.94
C THR A 114 -13.94 -2.70 -4.06
N LEU A 115 -12.98 -3.30 -4.75
CA LEU A 115 -13.23 -4.32 -5.76
C LEU A 115 -12.95 -5.70 -5.19
N ALA A 116 -13.82 -6.66 -5.46
CA ALA A 116 -13.61 -8.05 -5.06
C ALA A 116 -12.27 -8.57 -5.61
N TYR A 117 -11.41 -9.07 -4.74
CA TYR A 117 -10.14 -9.67 -5.14
C TYR A 117 -10.39 -11.06 -5.73
N LYS A 118 -9.86 -11.27 -6.93
CA LYS A 118 -9.83 -12.58 -7.60
C LYS A 118 -8.42 -12.86 -8.04
N LYS A 119 -7.82 -13.91 -7.49
CA LYS A 119 -6.53 -14.40 -7.98
C LYS A 119 -6.79 -15.10 -9.31
N SER A 120 -6.15 -14.58 -10.36
CA SER A 120 -6.12 -15.15 -11.70
C SER A 120 -5.39 -16.48 -11.72
#